data_AF-A0AAD4EBS3-F1
#
_entry.id   AF-A0AAD4EBS3-F1
#
_cell.length_a   1.000
_cell.length_b   1.000
_cell.length_c   1.000
_cell.angle_alpha   90.00
_cell.angle_beta   90.00
_cell.angle_gamma   90.00
#
_symmetry.space_group_name_H-M   'P 1'
#
loop_
_entity.id
_entity.type
_entity.pdbx_description
1 polymer ?
#
loop_
_entity_poly.entity_id
_entity_poly.type
_entity_poly.pdbx_seq_one_letter_code
_entity_poly.pdbx_strand_id
1 'polypeptide(L)' 'HVVSCLDSFQHRVPQDAHEYIVFGLLGEILLALIQCNKKGVPKPLVKVIAKQVLLGLQYLHYECDL' A
#
# COMPACT_ATOMS: atom_id res chain seq x y z
N HIS A 1 -0.66 -4.53 -8.39
CA HIS A 1 -1.28 -3.68 -7.35
C HIS A 1 -0.22 -3.15 -6.41
N VAL A 2 0.47 -2.09 -6.80
CA VAL A 2 1.47 -1.40 -5.96
C VAL A 2 1.11 0.08 -5.96
N VAL A 3 1.25 0.74 -4.82
CA VAL A 3 0.97 2.17 -4.71
C VAL A 3 2.03 2.94 -5.50
N SER A 4 1.59 3.87 -6.35
CA SER A 4 2.49 4.71 -7.15
C SER A 4 2.79 6.02 -6.42
N CYS A 5 4.07 6.38 -6.36
CA CYS A 5 4.51 7.73 -6.01
C CYS A 5 4.04 8.70 -7.10
N LEU A 6 3.23 9.68 -6.74
CA LEU A 6 2.72 10.71 -7.66
C LEU A 6 3.66 11.91 -7.74
N ASP A 7 4.28 12.26 -6.62
CA ASP A 7 5.22 13.37 -6.51
C ASP A 7 6.12 13.17 -5.28
N SER A 8 7.28 13.83 -5.27
CA SER A 8 8.19 13.89 -4.15
C SER A 8 8.82 15.27 -4.07
N PHE A 9 8.71 15.93 -2.92
CA PHE A 9 9.26 17.27 -2.73
C PHE A 9 9.85 17.46 -1.33
N GLN A 10 10.71 18.46 -1.19
CA GLN A 10 11.33 18.83 0.08
C GLN A 10 10.70 20.10 0.64
N HIS A 11 10.29 20.05 1.91
CA HIS A 11 9.95 21.23 2.68
C HIS A 11 11.16 21.67 3.50
N ARG A 12 11.71 22.85 3.19
CA ARG A 12 12.86 23.41 3.92
C ARG A 12 12.38 24.34 5.02
N VAL A 13 12.79 24.03 6.24
CA VAL A 13 12.63 24.84 7.45
C VAL A 13 14.04 25.34 7.82
N PRO A 14 14.22 26.50 8.50
CA PRO A 14 15.56 27.09 8.69
C PRO A 14 16.61 26.19 9.36
N GLN A 15 16.21 25.08 9.97
CA GLN A 15 17.08 24.14 10.67
C GLN A 15 17.06 22.72 10.09
N ASP A 16 16.11 22.40 9.18
CA ASP A 16 15.96 21.05 8.67
C ASP A 16 15.22 21.02 7.31
N ALA A 17 15.43 19.96 6.53
CA ALA A 17 14.72 19.72 5.28
C ALA A 17 14.02 18.36 5.34
N HIS A 18 12.69 18.38 5.28
CA HIS A 18 11.87 17.18 5.36
C HIS A 18 11.44 16.76 3.96
N GLU A 19 11.65 15.49 3.62
CA GLU A 19 11.18 14.89 2.38
C GLU A 19 9.74 14.38 2.51
N TYR A 20 8.90 14.72 1.53
CA TYR A 20 7.51 14.31 1.47
C TYR A 20 7.27 13.52 0.18
N ILE A 21 6.48 12.46 0.30
CA ILE A 21 6.08 11.62 -0.83
C ILE A 21 4.56 11.66 -0.93
N VAL A 22 4.07 11.94 -2.13
CA VAL A 22 2.64 12.07 -2.42
C VAL A 22 2.15 10.79 -3.08
N PHE A 23 1.03 10.28 -2.58
CA PHE A 23 0.35 9.11 -3.12
C PHE A 23 -1.12 9.44 -3.39
N GLY A 24 -1.79 8.63 -4.21
CA GLY A 24 -3.24 8.69 -4.34
C GLY A 24 -3.94 8.31 -3.02
N LEU A 25 -5.20 8.71 -2.86
CA LEU A 25 -6.00 8.33 -1.68
C LEU A 25 -6.04 6.80 -1.53
N LEU A 26 -5.65 6.32 -0.36
CA LEU A 26 -5.68 4.90 -0.01
C LEU A 26 -6.84 4.63 0.96
N GLY A 27 -7.38 3.42 0.87
CA GLY A 27 -8.37 2.94 1.83
C GLY A 27 -7.74 2.53 3.16
N GLU A 28 -8.56 1.92 4.01
CA GLU A 28 -8.11 1.36 5.28
C GLU A 28 -7.11 0.22 5.09
N ILE A 29 -6.22 0.05 6.06
CA ILE A 29 -5.30 -1.10 6.09
C ILE A 29 -6.04 -2.39 6.47
N LEU A 30 -5.48 -3.55 6.08
CA LEU A 30 -6.09 -4.85 6.35
C LEU A 30 -6.37 -5.14 7.84
N LEU A 31 -5.66 -4.49 8.76
CA LEU A 31 -5.92 -4.61 10.19
C LEU A 31 -7.34 -4.16 10.55
N ALA A 32 -7.84 -3.08 9.95
CA ALA A 32 -9.22 -2.61 10.16
C ALA A 32 -10.22 -3.67 9.68
N LEU A 33 -9.98 -4.26 8.51
CA LEU A 33 -10.80 -5.36 7.98
C LEU A 33 -10.83 -6.56 8.94
N ILE A 34 -9.69 -6.95 9.52
CA ILE A 34 -9.61 -8.05 10.49
C ILE A 34 -10.38 -7.71 11.77
N GLN A 35 -10.23 -6.49 12.29
CA GLN A 35 -10.91 -6.04 13.51
C GLN A 35 -12.43 -6.01 13.35
N CYS A 36 -12.94 -5.63 12.17
CA CYS A 36 -14.37 -5.66 11.86
C CYS A 36 -14.91 -7.10 11.67
N ASN A 37 -14.05 -8.06 11.32
CA ASN A 37 -14.43 -9.44 11.04
C ASN A 37 -13.89 -10.40 12.10
N LYS A 38 -14.32 -10.24 13.37
CA LYS A 38 -13.83 -11.03 14.51
C LYS A 38 -13.97 -12.55 14.37
N LYS A 39 -14.87 -13.03 13.51
CA LYS A 39 -15.07 -14.46 13.19
C LYS A 39 -14.33 -14.92 11.92
N GLY A 40 -13.45 -14.08 11.38
CA GLY A 40 -12.73 -14.31 10.13
C GLY A 40 -13.37 -13.58 8.94
N VAL A 41 -12.52 -13.19 7.99
CA VAL A 41 -12.93 -12.56 6.74
C VAL A 41 -13.47 -13.64 5.78
N PRO A 42 -14.57 -13.40 5.04
CA PRO A 42 -15.10 -14.37 4.08
C PRO A 42 -14.05 -14.87 3.09
N LYS A 43 -13.94 -16.20 2.92
CA LYS A 43 -12.96 -16.84 2.02
C LYS A 43 -12.93 -16.26 0.60
N PRO A 44 -14.06 -15.92 -0.05
CA PRO A 44 -14.02 -15.29 -1.37
C PRO A 44 -13.27 -13.95 -1.38
N LEU A 45 -13.46 -13.13 -0.35
CA LEU A 45 -12.78 -11.84 -0.21
C LEU A 45 -11.28 -12.03 0.05
N VAL A 46 -10.91 -13.00 0.89
CA VAL A 46 -9.51 -13.37 1.14
C VAL A 46 -8.81 -13.76 -0.17
N LYS A 47 -9.47 -14.54 -1.04
CA LYS A 47 -8.90 -14.92 -2.35
C LYS A 47 -8.66 -13.71 -3.26
N VAL A 48 -9.56 -12.73 -3.27
CA VAL A 48 -9.40 -11.49 -4.04
C VAL A 48 -8.21 -10.68 -3.53
N ILE A 49 -8.13 -10.48 -2.21
CA ILE A 49 -7.01 -9.75 -1.58
C ILE A 49 -5.69 -10.46 -1.88
N ALA A 50 -5.62 -11.78 -1.65
CA ALA A 50 -4.42 -12.57 -1.90
C ALA A 50 -3.98 -12.48 -3.37
N LYS A 51 -4.92 -12.56 -4.33
CA LYS A 51 -4.60 -12.41 -5.76
C LYS A 51 -4.00 -11.03 -6.05
N GLN A 52 -4.57 -9.96 -5.50
CA GLN A 52 -4.06 -8.60 -5.72
C GLN A 52 -2.66 -8.40 -5.10
N VAL A 53 -2.43 -8.92 -3.89
CA VAL A 53 -1.11 -8.91 -3.25
C VAL A 53 -0.09 -9.67 -4.10
N LEU A 54 -0.43 -10.87 -4.56
CA LEU A 54 0.45 -11.67 -5.41
C LEU A 54 0.76 -10.98 -6.73
N LEU A 55 -0.20 -10.30 -7.36
CA LEU A 55 0.05 -9.50 -8.57
C LEU A 55 0.96 -8.30 -8.29
N GLY A 56 0.83 -7.67 -7.10
CA GLY A 56 1.75 -6.62 -6.66
C GLY A 56 3.17 -7.15 -6.46
N LEU A 57 3.31 -8.26 -5.73
CA LEU A 57 4.60 -8.91 -5.49
C LEU A 57 5.26 -9.40 -6.78
N GLN A 58 4.48 -9.98 -7.71
CA GLN A 58 4.98 -10.39 -9.01
C GLN A 58 5.59 -9.20 -9.78
N TYR A 59 4.90 -8.07 -9.80
CA TYR A 59 5.41 -6.85 -10.43
C TYR A 59 6.70 -6.37 -9.77
N LEU A 60 6.75 -6.33 -8.43
CA LEU A 60 7.95 -5.93 -7.69
C LEU A 60 9.14 -6.84 -8.00
N HIS A 61 8.94 -8.15 -8.01
CA HIS A 61 10.02 -9.11 -8.24
C HIS A 61 10.50 -9.16 -9.70
N TYR A 62 9.60 -9.01 -10.68
CA TYR A 62 9.95 -9.22 -12.09
C TYR A 62 10.22 -7.94 -12.86
N GLU A 63 9.51 -6.85 -12.56
CA GLU A 63 9.64 -5.60 -13.30
C GLU A 63 10.49 -4.58 -12.55
N CYS A 64 10.61 -4.69 -11.22
CA CYS A 64 11.39 -3.78 -10.40
C CYS A 64 12.67 -4.39 -9.81
N ASP A 65 12.91 -5.70 -10.00
CA ASP A 65 14.04 -6.45 -9.42
C ASP A 65 14.21 -6.26 -7.90
N LEU A 66 13.09 -6.15 -7.17
CA LEU A 66 13.04 -5.99 -5.70
C LEU A 66 12.76 -7.31 -4.97
#